data_AF-A0A811ASW3-F1
#
_entry.id   AF-A0A811ASW3-F1
#
_cell.length_a   1.000
_cell.length_b   1.000
_cell.length_c   1.000
_cell.angle_alpha   90.00
_cell.angle_beta   90.00
_cell.angle_gamma   90.00
#
_symmetry.space_group_name_H-M   'P 1'
#
loop_
_entity.id
_entity.type
_entity.pdbx_description
1 polymer ?
#
loop_
_entity_poly.entity_id
_entity_poly.type
_entity_poly.pdbx_seq_one_letter_code
_entity_poly.pdbx_strand_id
1 'polypeptide(L)'
;MDNGVSVNWQVNGVKGDNLHKIGEGTLTVQGTGINEGGLKVGDGKVVLNQQADNKGQVQAFSSVNIASGRPTVVLTDERQVNPDTVSWGYRGAHWMLMVTV
;
A
#
# COMPACT_ATOMS: atom_id res chain seq x y z
N MET A 1 -8.50 -7.13 -8.22
CA MET A 1 -9.87 -7.00 -7.68
C MET A 1 -10.74 -6.38 -8.75
N ASP A 2 -11.93 -6.90 -8.94
CA ASP A 2 -12.87 -6.39 -9.93
C ASP A 2 -13.41 -5.01 -9.53
N ASN A 3 -13.93 -4.27 -10.49
CA ASN A 3 -14.51 -2.95 -10.25
C ASN A 3 -15.65 -3.02 -9.21
N GLY A 4 -15.72 -2.05 -8.30
CA GLY A 4 -16.68 -2.02 -7.20
C GLY A 4 -16.35 -2.95 -6.03
N VAL A 5 -15.40 -3.88 -6.18
CA VAL A 5 -15.01 -4.81 -5.10
C VAL A 5 -14.02 -4.14 -4.17
N SER A 6 -14.23 -4.32 -2.86
CA SER A 6 -13.32 -3.89 -1.81
C SER A 6 -12.89 -5.08 -0.94
N VAL A 7 -11.59 -5.22 -0.72
CA VAL A 7 -11.01 -6.24 0.16
C VAL A 7 -10.27 -5.56 1.29
N ASN A 8 -10.54 -5.97 2.54
CA ASN A 8 -9.73 -5.63 3.70
C ASN A 8 -8.71 -6.74 3.92
N TRP A 9 -7.42 -6.40 3.87
CA TRP A 9 -6.31 -7.33 3.95
C TRP A 9 -5.47 -7.04 5.20
N GLN A 10 -5.49 -7.98 6.14
CA GLN A 10 -4.91 -7.82 7.48
C GLN A 10 -3.69 -8.74 7.70
N VAL A 11 -3.17 -9.35 6.63
CA VAL A 11 -2.08 -10.32 6.69
C VAL A 11 -0.79 -9.68 6.18
N ASN A 12 0.29 -9.74 6.97
CA ASN A 12 1.60 -9.25 6.53
C ASN A 12 2.20 -10.16 5.45
N GLY A 13 3.02 -9.56 4.59
CA GLY A 13 3.84 -10.29 3.62
C GLY A 13 5.14 -10.82 4.23
N VAL A 14 5.99 -11.35 3.37
CA VAL A 14 7.29 -11.90 3.74
C VAL A 14 8.39 -11.03 3.17
N LYS A 15 9.49 -10.88 3.92
CA LYS A 15 10.68 -10.15 3.46
C LYS A 15 11.20 -10.71 2.13
N GLY A 16 11.46 -9.82 1.18
CA GLY A 16 11.95 -10.18 -0.15
C GLY A 16 10.86 -10.59 -1.14
N ASP A 17 9.61 -10.76 -0.69
CA ASP A 17 8.45 -10.94 -1.56
C ASP A 17 7.75 -9.59 -1.82
N ASN A 18 7.06 -9.51 -2.95
CA ASN A 18 6.22 -8.36 -3.29
C ASN A 18 4.78 -8.81 -3.49
N LEU A 19 3.83 -8.15 -2.82
CA LEU A 19 2.43 -8.27 -3.14
C LEU A 19 2.14 -7.56 -4.47
N HIS A 20 1.52 -8.25 -5.42
CA HIS A 20 1.11 -7.67 -6.70
C HIS A 20 -0.38 -7.32 -6.69
N LYS A 21 -0.71 -6.03 -6.72
CA LYS A 21 -2.09 -5.53 -6.80
C LYS A 21 -2.44 -5.07 -8.21
N ILE A 22 -3.46 -5.71 -8.80
CA ILE A 22 -4.09 -5.36 -10.07
C ILE A 22 -5.63 -5.35 -9.97
N GLY A 23 -6.30 -4.98 -11.06
CA GLY A 23 -7.76 -4.80 -11.17
C GLY A 23 -8.26 -3.51 -10.51
N GLU A 24 -9.37 -2.97 -11.03
CA GLU A 24 -9.91 -1.64 -10.72
C GLU A 24 -10.42 -1.48 -9.27
N GLY A 25 -10.69 -2.59 -8.58
CA GLY A 25 -11.19 -2.58 -7.20
C GLY A 25 -10.20 -2.05 -6.15
N THR A 26 -10.69 -1.93 -4.92
CA THR A 26 -9.96 -1.38 -3.78
C THR A 26 -9.37 -2.47 -2.88
N LEU A 27 -8.12 -2.30 -2.48
CA LEU A 27 -7.46 -3.07 -1.44
C LEU A 27 -7.14 -2.14 -0.26
N THR A 28 -7.73 -2.42 0.91
CA THR A 28 -7.35 -1.74 2.16
C THR A 28 -6.39 -2.64 2.92
N VAL A 29 -5.16 -2.17 3.14
CA VAL A 29 -4.14 -2.88 3.91
C VAL A 29 -4.23 -2.40 5.35
N GLN A 30 -4.58 -3.33 6.25
CA GLN A 30 -4.88 -3.04 7.65
C GLN A 30 -4.35 -4.15 8.57
N GLY A 31 -3.13 -4.63 8.28
CA GLY A 31 -2.41 -5.52 9.18
C GLY A 31 -1.90 -4.78 10.42
N THR A 32 -1.10 -5.48 11.23
CA THR A 32 -0.53 -4.94 12.47
C THR A 32 0.99 -5.07 12.46
N GLY A 33 1.68 -4.07 13.01
CA GLY A 33 3.13 -4.09 13.16
C GLY A 33 3.88 -3.76 11.86
N ILE A 34 5.10 -4.30 11.78
CA ILE A 34 5.98 -4.13 10.61
C ILE A 34 5.70 -5.24 9.59
N ASN A 35 5.26 -4.84 8.40
CA ASN A 35 5.26 -5.72 7.24
C ASN A 35 6.59 -5.57 6.48
N GLU A 36 7.36 -6.66 6.40
CA GLU A 36 8.65 -6.69 5.70
C GLU A 36 8.51 -6.90 4.18
N GLY A 37 7.33 -7.30 3.69
CA GLY A 37 7.07 -7.45 2.26
C GLY A 37 6.99 -6.12 1.52
N GLY A 38 7.22 -6.15 0.20
CA GLY A 38 7.02 -5.00 -0.69
C GLY A 38 5.65 -5.03 -1.37
N LEU A 39 5.31 -3.94 -2.06
CA LEU A 39 4.07 -3.79 -2.82
C LEU A 39 4.35 -3.29 -4.25
N LYS A 40 3.74 -3.94 -5.24
CA LYS A 40 3.68 -3.47 -6.63
C LYS A 40 2.24 -3.22 -7.02
N VAL A 41 1.90 -1.97 -7.36
CA VAL A 41 0.53 -1.56 -7.70
C VAL A 41 0.46 -1.21 -9.18
N GLY A 42 -0.39 -1.91 -9.91
CA GLY A 42 -0.61 -1.70 -11.35
C GLY A 42 -2.02 -1.28 -11.73
N ASP A 43 -2.99 -1.28 -10.80
CA ASP A 43 -4.36 -0.83 -11.09
C ASP A 43 -5.22 -0.62 -9.83
N GLY A 44 -6.30 0.16 -9.98
CA GLY A 44 -7.28 0.41 -8.94
C GLY A 44 -6.76 1.22 -7.75
N LYS A 45 -7.36 1.03 -6.58
CA LYS A 45 -7.01 1.77 -5.36
C LYS A 45 -6.35 0.88 -4.32
N VAL A 46 -5.31 1.39 -3.66
CA VAL A 46 -4.77 0.81 -2.43
C VAL A 46 -4.84 1.87 -1.32
N VAL A 47 -5.40 1.49 -0.17
CA VAL A 47 -5.38 2.31 1.04
C VAL A 47 -4.43 1.66 2.02
N LEU A 48 -3.32 2.33 2.35
CA LEU A 48 -2.39 1.89 3.38
C LEU A 48 -2.88 2.43 4.73
N ASN A 49 -3.34 1.52 5.58
CA ASN A 49 -3.88 1.79 6.91
C ASN A 49 -3.40 0.73 7.92
N GLN A 50 -2.11 0.38 7.86
CA GLN A 50 -1.47 -0.52 8.80
C GLN A 50 -1.57 0.04 10.22
N GLN A 51 -1.85 -0.83 11.17
CA GLN A 51 -2.00 -0.48 12.58
C GLN A 51 -0.72 -0.77 13.36
N ALA A 52 -0.48 -0.01 14.43
CA ALA A 52 0.66 -0.23 15.30
C ALA A 52 0.51 -1.52 16.12
N ASP A 53 1.61 -2.24 16.32
CA ASP A 53 1.68 -3.35 17.27
C ASP A 53 1.71 -2.87 18.73
N ASN A 54 1.83 -3.81 19.67
CA ASN A 54 1.92 -3.53 21.10
C ASN A 54 3.20 -2.77 21.52
N LYS A 55 4.16 -2.59 20.62
CA LYS A 55 5.38 -1.80 20.81
C LYS A 55 5.32 -0.45 20.07
N GLY A 56 4.19 -0.13 19.46
CA GLY A 56 4.01 1.10 18.69
C GLY A 56 4.63 1.06 17.29
N GLN A 57 5.12 -0.10 16.83
CA GLN A 57 5.74 -0.22 15.52
C GLN A 57 4.67 -0.38 14.44
N VAL A 58 4.83 0.33 13.32
CA VAL A 58 3.90 0.30 12.19
C VAL A 58 4.67 0.49 10.89
N GLN A 59 4.38 -0.36 9.90
CA GLN A 59 4.85 -0.21 8.52
C GLN A 59 3.97 -1.08 7.63
N ALA A 60 3.30 -0.47 6.64
CA ALA A 60 2.42 -1.19 5.72
C ALA A 60 3.19 -2.06 4.72
N PHE A 61 4.32 -1.56 4.20
CA PHE A 61 5.24 -2.30 3.33
C PHE A 61 6.67 -1.74 3.45
N SER A 62 7.67 -2.57 3.16
CA SER A 62 9.08 -2.18 3.12
C SER A 62 9.46 -1.34 1.89
N SER A 63 8.69 -1.46 0.81
CA SER A 63 8.80 -0.64 -0.39
C SER A 63 7.49 -0.65 -1.17
N VAL A 64 7.24 0.40 -1.95
CA VAL A 64 6.06 0.50 -2.81
C VAL A 64 6.49 0.96 -4.19
N ASN A 65 6.14 0.17 -5.21
CA ASN A 65 6.31 0.54 -6.61
C ASN A 65 4.94 0.75 -7.27
N ILE A 66 4.76 1.89 -7.92
CA ILE A 66 3.52 2.20 -8.64
C ILE A 66 3.80 2.42 -10.12
N ALA A 67 3.04 1.73 -10.97
CA ALA A 67 3.20 1.78 -12.41
C ALA A 67 1.85 1.83 -13.15
N SER A 68 1.93 2.00 -14.47
CA SER A 68 0.85 2.00 -15.48
C SER A 68 -0.01 3.26 -15.60
N GLY A 69 0.06 4.20 -14.66
CA GLY A 69 -0.72 5.45 -14.64
C GLY A 69 -2.15 5.30 -14.11
N ARG A 70 -2.64 4.08 -13.97
CA ARG A 70 -4.00 3.75 -13.54
C ARG A 70 -4.25 3.75 -12.02
N PRO A 71 -3.31 3.29 -11.18
CA PRO A 71 -3.62 3.14 -9.77
C PRO A 71 -3.56 4.46 -8.98
N THR A 72 -4.18 4.44 -7.80
CA THR A 72 -3.99 5.44 -6.74
C THR A 72 -3.64 4.75 -5.43
N VAL A 73 -2.57 5.20 -4.77
CA VAL A 73 -2.23 4.79 -3.41
C VAL A 73 -2.54 5.94 -2.45
N VAL A 74 -3.29 5.62 -1.39
CA VAL A 74 -3.70 6.55 -0.34
C VAL A 74 -3.03 6.15 0.96
N LEU A 75 -2.38 7.11 1.62
CA LEU A 75 -1.82 6.94 2.97
C LEU A 75 -2.81 7.51 3.98
N THR A 76 -3.19 6.75 5.00
CA THR A 76 -4.05 7.25 6.09
C THR A 76 -3.29 8.07 7.12
N ASP A 77 -1.98 7.82 7.25
CA ASP A 77 -1.04 8.61 8.04
C ASP A 77 0.39 8.54 7.47
N GLU A 78 1.32 9.29 8.06
CA GLU A 78 2.72 9.38 7.63
C GLU A 78 3.58 8.15 7.97
N ARG A 79 3.04 7.20 8.76
CA ARG A 79 3.80 6.05 9.29
C ARG A 79 3.68 4.80 8.42
N GLN A 80 2.94 4.90 7.32
CA GLN A 80 2.60 3.75 6.49
C GLN A 80 3.78 3.20 5.68
N VAL A 81 4.66 4.07 5.17
CA VAL A 81 5.79 3.69 4.33
C VAL A 81 6.88 4.75 4.42
N ASN A 82 8.15 4.34 4.34
CA ASN A 82 9.24 5.30 4.17
C ASN A 82 9.16 5.94 2.77
N PRO A 83 9.02 7.28 2.65
CA PRO A 83 8.93 7.97 1.36
C PRO A 83 10.11 7.69 0.41
N ASP A 84 11.30 7.38 0.91
CA ASP A 84 12.47 7.08 0.07
C ASP A 84 12.41 5.70 -0.59
N THR A 85 11.54 4.82 -0.08
CA THR A 85 11.32 3.45 -0.61
C THR A 85 10.17 3.38 -1.60
N VAL A 86 9.60 4.55 -1.92
CA VAL A 86 8.55 4.73 -2.90
C VAL A 86 9.15 4.96 -4.28
N SER A 87 8.69 4.22 -5.28
CA SER A 87 9.18 4.33 -6.65
C SER A 87 8.07 4.33 -7.69
N TRP A 88 8.35 4.98 -8.82
CA TRP A 88 7.46 5.07 -9.98
C TRP A 88 8.02 4.23 -11.12
N GLY A 89 7.26 3.22 -11.55
CA GLY A 89 7.57 2.43 -12.73
C GLY A 89 7.08 3.07 -14.03
N TYR A 90 7.10 2.29 -15.11
CA TYR A 90 6.66 2.74 -16.44
C TYR A 90 5.25 3.36 -16.40
N ARG A 91 5.12 4.59 -16.94
CA ARG A 91 3.90 5.43 -16.93
C ARG A 91 3.43 5.96 -15.57
N GLY A 92 4.20 5.75 -14.49
CA GLY A 92 3.94 6.35 -13.17
C GLY A 92 2.53 6.09 -12.63
N ALA A 93 2.00 7.01 -11.82
CA ALA A 93 0.62 7.10 -11.31
C ALA A 93 0.49 8.24 -10.27
N HIS A 94 -0.72 8.51 -9.78
CA HIS A 94 -0.99 9.51 -8.75
C HIS A 94 -0.75 8.98 -7.33
N TRP A 95 0.01 9.74 -6.55
CA TRP A 95 0.17 9.58 -5.11
C TRP A 95 -0.65 10.64 -4.39
N MET A 96 -1.46 10.24 -3.42
CA MET A 96 -2.29 11.16 -2.66
C MET A 96 -2.03 10.99 -1.16
N LEU A 97 -1.45 12.02 -0.56
CA LEU A 97 -1.30 12.15 0.88
C LEU A 97 -2.61 12.73 1.43
N MET A 98 -3.35 11.96 2.24
CA MET A 98 -4.47 12.49 3.02
C MET A 98 -4.04 12.57 4.49
N VAL A 99 -3.41 13.67 4.88
CA VAL A 99 -3.30 14.04 6.29
C VAL A 99 -4.66 14.59 6.68
N THR A 100 -5.42 13.84 7.47
CA THR A 100 -6.63 14.40 8.09
C THR A 100 -6.14 15.20 9.30
N VAL A 101 -6.27 16.54 9.23
CA VAL A 101 -6.09 17.46 10.36
C VAL A 101 -7.25 17.35 11.34
#